data_AF-A0A379PJW6-F1
#
_entry.id   AF-A0A379PJW6-F1
#
_cell.length_a   1.000
_cell.length_b   1.000
_cell.length_c   1.000
_cell.angle_alpha   90.00
_cell.angle_beta   90.00
_cell.angle_gamma   90.00
#
_symmetry.space_group_name_H-M   'P 1'
#
loop_
_entity.id
_entity.type
_entity.pdbx_description
1 polymer ?
#
loop_
_entity_poly.entity_id
_entity_poly.type
_entity_poly.pdbx_seq_one_letter_code
_entity_poly.pdbx_strand_id
1 'polypeptide(L)'
;MKTKNLRQEFAIRAADLRQNFADATPLAERLGSFVEDAAKELDAKQIVLDGMFKQFDEHGFGAIYKNSLNQYGFVLHDASEQGAYRYQMFDRKGFFGHSTFSSAEEALLELCDNGYTEMVSPDTLDKLSATREWKFSTEALALRTAVQEGKYTWEEADRLYADLQLKYDPDLWAA
;
A
#
# COMPACT_ATOMS: atom_id res chain seq x y z
N MET A 1 6.73 -27.14 -1.03
CA MET A 1 6.84 -25.75 -1.52
C MET A 1 8.29 -25.33 -1.36
N LYS A 2 9.01 -25.06 -2.45
CA LYS A 2 10.34 -24.44 -2.36
C LYS A 2 10.14 -23.12 -1.63
N THR A 3 10.86 -22.89 -0.54
CA THR A 3 10.93 -21.60 0.15
C THR A 3 11.30 -20.57 -0.91
N LYS A 4 10.32 -19.83 -1.42
CA LYS A 4 10.59 -18.74 -2.35
C LYS A 4 11.47 -17.77 -1.59
N ASN A 5 12.65 -17.48 -2.11
CA ASN A 5 13.46 -16.40 -1.58
C ASN A 5 12.75 -15.11 -1.95
N LEU A 6 11.80 -14.67 -1.11
CA LEU A 6 10.94 -13.50 -1.35
C LEU A 6 11.76 -12.24 -1.58
N ARG A 7 12.94 -12.17 -0.95
CA ARG A 7 13.91 -11.09 -1.15
C ARG A 7 14.52 -11.09 -2.55
N GLN A 8 14.38 -12.15 -3.36
CA GLN A 8 14.88 -12.25 -4.73
C GLN A 8 13.77 -12.49 -5.77
N GLU A 9 12.49 -12.31 -5.39
CA GLU A 9 11.36 -12.70 -6.23
C GLU A 9 11.37 -12.02 -7.61
N PHE A 10 11.73 -10.73 -7.70
CA PHE A 10 11.76 -10.03 -8.99
C PHE A 10 12.93 -10.50 -9.87
N ALA A 11 14.10 -10.76 -9.29
CA ALA A 11 15.23 -11.35 -10.02
C ALA A 11 14.91 -12.76 -10.54
N ILE A 12 14.21 -13.59 -9.74
CA ILE A 12 13.75 -14.91 -10.18
C ILE A 12 12.80 -14.78 -11.37
N ARG A 13 11.81 -13.87 -11.28
CA ARG A 13 10.89 -13.61 -12.40
C ARG A 13 11.62 -13.10 -13.65
N ALA A 14 12.63 -12.26 -13.50
CA ALA A 14 13.44 -11.77 -14.63
C ALA A 14 14.22 -12.89 -15.29
N ALA A 15 14.84 -13.78 -14.51
CA ALA A 15 15.55 -14.96 -15.01
C ALA A 15 14.59 -15.95 -15.71
N ASP A 16 13.44 -16.23 -15.10
CA ASP A 16 12.41 -17.09 -15.68
C ASP A 16 11.86 -16.50 -16.99
N LEU A 17 11.68 -15.18 -17.07
CA LEU A 17 11.22 -14.51 -18.28
C LEU A 17 12.24 -14.66 -19.41
N ARG A 18 13.54 -14.46 -19.12
CA ARG A 18 14.63 -14.65 -20.09
C ARG A 18 14.73 -16.10 -20.56
N GLN A 19 14.64 -17.06 -19.64
CA GLN A 19 14.82 -18.48 -19.93
C GLN A 19 13.65 -19.09 -20.69
N ASN A 20 12.40 -18.83 -20.26
CA ASN A 20 11.22 -19.38 -20.92
C ASN A 20 10.97 -18.80 -22.32
N PHE A 21 11.45 -17.59 -22.61
CA PHE A 21 11.36 -17.00 -23.95
C PHE A 21 12.46 -17.49 -24.91
N ALA A 22 13.62 -17.90 -24.39
CA ALA A 22 14.70 -18.46 -25.20
C ALA A 22 14.30 -19.79 -25.87
N ASP A 23 13.37 -20.53 -25.26
CA ASP A 23 12.92 -21.85 -25.74
C ASP A 23 11.69 -21.80 -26.68
N ALA A 24 11.11 -20.62 -26.98
CA ALA A 24 9.83 -20.49 -27.68
C ALA A 24 9.89 -19.85 -29.10
N THR A 25 10.29 -20.63 -30.12
CA THR A 25 9.95 -20.54 -31.58
C THR A 25 10.05 -19.14 -32.29
N PRO A 26 9.79 -18.92 -33.61
CA PRO A 26 10.45 -17.86 -34.41
C PRO A 26 9.99 -16.41 -34.13
N LEU A 27 9.14 -16.19 -33.13
CA LEU A 27 8.76 -14.87 -32.63
C LEU A 27 9.88 -14.22 -31.79
N ALA A 28 10.88 -15.01 -31.38
CA ALA A 28 11.98 -14.62 -30.50
C ALA A 28 12.80 -13.41 -31.00
N GLU A 29 13.04 -13.28 -32.31
CA GLU A 29 13.76 -12.12 -32.86
C GLU A 29 12.95 -10.82 -32.79
N ARG A 30 11.62 -10.90 -32.87
CA ARG A 30 10.74 -9.72 -32.95
C ARG A 30 10.34 -9.18 -31.58
N LEU A 31 10.36 -10.03 -30.56
CA LEU A 31 9.98 -9.70 -29.18
C LEU A 31 11.17 -9.73 -28.21
N GLY A 32 12.37 -10.10 -28.66
CA GLY A 32 13.55 -10.16 -27.80
C GLY A 32 13.86 -8.84 -27.09
N SER A 33 13.69 -7.70 -27.76
CA SER A 33 13.86 -6.38 -27.12
C SER A 33 12.79 -6.12 -26.05
N PHE A 34 11.53 -6.48 -26.31
CA PHE A 34 10.45 -6.33 -25.33
C PHE A 34 10.68 -7.20 -24.08
N VAL A 35 11.14 -8.43 -24.28
CA VAL A 35 11.47 -9.36 -23.19
C VAL A 35 12.64 -8.85 -22.37
N GLU A 36 13.70 -8.37 -23.00
CA GLU A 36 14.83 -7.77 -22.29
C GLU A 36 14.46 -6.48 -21.56
N ASP A 37 13.60 -5.63 -22.15
CA ASP A 37 13.12 -4.42 -21.50
C ASP A 37 12.25 -4.75 -20.27
N ALA A 38 11.37 -5.74 -20.38
CA ALA A 38 10.58 -6.23 -19.24
C ALA A 38 11.46 -6.89 -18.16
N ALA A 39 12.49 -7.65 -18.54
CA ALA A 39 13.42 -8.25 -17.59
C ALA A 39 14.26 -7.19 -16.87
N LYS A 40 14.68 -6.12 -17.57
CA LYS A 40 15.35 -4.97 -16.94
C LYS A 40 14.44 -4.22 -15.98
N GLU A 41 13.15 -4.10 -16.30
CA GLU A 41 12.18 -3.49 -15.38
C GLU A 41 12.06 -4.31 -14.09
N LEU A 42 12.02 -5.64 -14.19
CA LEU A 42 12.03 -6.53 -13.04
C LEU A 42 13.33 -6.44 -12.23
N ASP A 43 14.50 -6.39 -12.88
CA ASP A 43 15.78 -6.18 -12.20
C ASP A 43 15.83 -4.81 -11.49
N ALA A 44 15.26 -3.76 -12.11
CA ALA A 44 15.15 -2.45 -11.47
C ALA A 44 14.23 -2.48 -10.24
N LYS A 45 13.09 -3.19 -10.32
CA LYS A 45 12.22 -3.43 -9.15
C LYS A 45 12.94 -4.21 -8.05
N GLN A 46 13.80 -5.17 -8.41
CA GLN A 46 14.61 -5.91 -7.43
C GLN A 46 15.53 -4.98 -6.63
N ILE A 47 16.21 -4.04 -7.29
CA ILE A 47 17.07 -3.05 -6.61
C ILE A 47 16.28 -2.22 -5.60
N VAL A 48 15.05 -1.83 -5.98
CA VAL A 48 14.15 -1.09 -5.08
C VAL A 48 13.73 -1.95 -3.89
N LEU A 49 13.34 -3.20 -4.14
CA LEU A 49 12.96 -4.16 -3.11
C LEU A 49 14.09 -4.41 -2.11
N ASP A 50 15.33 -4.56 -2.59
CA ASP A 50 16.53 -4.70 -1.75
C ASP A 50 16.73 -3.48 -0.85
N GLY A 51 16.52 -2.28 -1.41
CA GLY A 51 16.56 -1.02 -0.66
C GLY A 51 15.49 -0.95 0.42
N MET A 52 14.25 -1.35 0.10
CA MET A 52 13.15 -1.40 1.06
C MET A 52 13.41 -2.41 2.18
N PHE A 53 13.92 -3.61 1.87
CA PHE A 53 14.30 -4.60 2.87
C PHE A 53 15.40 -4.09 3.78
N LYS A 54 16.43 -3.44 3.24
CA LYS A 54 17.48 -2.82 4.05
C LYS A 54 16.92 -1.77 5.00
N GLN A 55 16.06 -0.88 4.50
CA GLN A 55 15.41 0.15 5.32
C GLN A 55 14.54 -0.48 6.42
N PHE A 56 13.82 -1.55 6.08
CA PHE A 56 13.00 -2.28 7.04
C PHE A 56 13.83 -3.01 8.09
N ASP A 57 14.95 -3.64 7.70
CA ASP A 57 15.89 -4.27 8.62
C ASP A 57 16.52 -3.22 9.58
N GLU A 58 16.66 -1.96 9.15
CA GLU A 58 17.21 -0.84 9.94
C GLU A 58 16.17 -0.16 10.86
N HIS A 59 14.95 0.11 10.36
CA HIS A 59 13.92 0.89 11.06
C HIS A 59 12.86 0.02 11.75
N GLY A 60 12.72 -1.23 11.31
CA GLY A 60 11.74 -2.19 11.79
C GLY A 60 10.30 -1.91 11.32
N PHE A 61 9.35 -2.46 12.07
CA PHE A 61 7.92 -2.31 11.81
C PHE A 61 7.47 -0.86 11.95
N GLY A 62 6.49 -0.47 11.13
CA GLY A 62 5.96 0.89 11.10
C GLY A 62 6.72 1.84 10.17
N ALA A 63 7.73 1.35 9.42
CA ALA A 63 8.27 2.08 8.29
C ALA A 63 7.16 2.38 7.27
N ILE A 64 7.02 3.65 6.90
CA ILE A 64 5.99 4.14 5.99
C ILE A 64 6.62 4.35 4.61
N TYR A 65 6.01 3.76 3.60
CA TYR A 65 6.40 3.88 2.21
C TYR A 65 5.33 4.63 1.42
N LYS A 66 5.75 5.38 0.42
CA LYS A 66 4.91 6.24 -0.40
C LYS A 66 4.98 5.81 -1.87
N ASN A 67 3.86 5.93 -2.59
CA ASN A 67 3.80 5.75 -4.03
C ASN A 67 3.71 7.07 -4.81
N SER A 68 3.79 7.00 -6.14
CA SER A 68 3.70 8.16 -7.04
C SER A 68 2.37 8.93 -6.95
N LEU A 69 1.31 8.29 -6.45
CA LEU A 69 -0.02 8.88 -6.26
C LEU A 69 -0.17 9.61 -4.91
N ASN A 70 0.92 9.74 -4.13
CA ASN A 70 0.90 10.25 -2.75
C ASN A 70 -0.01 9.45 -1.81
N GLN A 71 -0.10 8.14 -2.05
CA GLN A 71 -0.65 7.19 -1.09
C GLN A 71 0.51 6.62 -0.28
N TYR A 72 0.18 6.15 0.91
CA TYR A 72 1.14 5.65 1.88
C TYR A 72 0.73 4.25 2.33
N GLY A 73 1.73 3.42 2.64
CA GLY A 73 1.55 2.07 3.12
C GLY A 73 2.62 1.70 4.13
N PHE A 74 2.26 0.89 5.10
CA PHE A 74 3.20 0.42 6.13
C PHE A 74 2.85 -1.01 6.56
N VAL A 75 3.84 -1.67 7.16
CA VAL A 75 3.71 -3.05 7.66
C VAL A 75 3.83 -3.04 9.19
N LEU A 76 2.87 -3.70 9.84
CA LEU A 76 2.87 -3.97 11.28
C LEU A 76 2.55 -5.44 11.55
N HIS A 77 2.78 -5.88 12.79
CA HIS A 77 2.18 -7.10 13.28
C HIS A 77 0.65 -6.98 13.32
N ASP A 78 -0.03 -8.03 12.88
CA ASP A 78 -1.48 -8.10 12.98
C ASP A 78 -1.88 -8.27 14.46
N ALA A 79 -2.81 -7.43 14.93
CA ALA A 79 -3.28 -7.48 16.31
C ALA A 79 -4.34 -8.58 16.56
N SER A 80 -4.94 -9.10 15.49
CA SER A 80 -6.03 -10.08 15.53
C SER A 80 -5.51 -11.51 15.38
N GLU A 81 -4.45 -11.72 14.61
CA GLU A 81 -3.81 -13.03 14.40
C GLU A 81 -2.35 -13.02 14.86
N GLN A 82 -2.07 -13.80 15.91
CA GLN A 82 -0.73 -13.91 16.47
C GLN A 82 0.24 -14.53 15.44
N GLY A 83 1.19 -13.74 14.97
CA GLY A 83 2.19 -14.16 13.98
C GLY A 83 1.88 -13.74 12.54
N ALA A 84 0.71 -13.16 12.28
CA ALA A 84 0.41 -12.55 10.97
C ALA A 84 0.93 -11.10 10.89
N TYR A 85 1.09 -10.63 9.67
CA TYR A 85 1.56 -9.28 9.36
C TYR A 85 0.48 -8.53 8.59
N ARG A 86 0.18 -7.31 9.02
CA ARG A 86 -0.78 -6.44 8.36
C ARG A 86 -0.03 -5.41 7.55
N TYR A 87 -0.31 -5.38 6.26
CA TYR A 87 -0.04 -4.22 5.43
C TYR A 87 -1.30 -3.34 5.42
N GLN A 88 -1.12 -2.04 5.68
CA GLN A 88 -2.21 -1.08 5.79
C GLN A 88 -1.87 0.12 4.92
N MET A 89 -2.82 0.52 4.07
CA MET A 89 -2.70 1.69 3.22
C MET A 89 -3.57 2.84 3.71
N PHE A 90 -3.07 4.04 3.46
CA PHE A 90 -3.75 5.29 3.77
C PHE A 90 -3.38 6.40 2.80
N ASP A 91 -4.25 7.39 2.67
CA ASP A 91 -4.01 8.60 1.90
C ASP A 91 -4.46 9.83 2.71
N ARG A 92 -4.49 11.02 2.11
CA ARG A 92 -4.95 12.25 2.79
C ARG A 92 -6.37 12.18 3.37
N LYS A 93 -7.22 11.27 2.88
CA LYS A 93 -8.61 11.06 3.33
C LYS A 93 -8.72 9.93 4.35
N GLY A 94 -7.64 9.23 4.65
CA GLY A 94 -7.59 8.22 5.69
C GLY A 94 -7.25 6.84 5.20
N PHE A 95 -7.56 5.85 6.03
CA PHE A 95 -7.34 4.45 5.70
C PHE A 95 -8.35 3.98 4.66
N PHE A 96 -7.85 3.35 3.59
CA PHE A 96 -8.72 2.89 2.49
C PHE A 96 -8.59 1.40 2.18
N GLY A 97 -7.59 0.71 2.73
CA GLY A 97 -7.44 -0.73 2.49
C GLY A 97 -6.33 -1.35 3.31
N HIS A 98 -6.46 -2.64 3.59
CA HIS A 98 -5.46 -3.44 4.26
C HIS A 98 -5.46 -4.86 3.70
N SER A 99 -4.38 -5.59 3.93
CA SER A 99 -4.33 -7.03 3.71
C SER A 99 -3.41 -7.67 4.75
N THR A 100 -3.69 -8.93 5.05
CA THR A 100 -2.91 -9.72 6.00
C THR A 100 -2.05 -10.73 5.24
N PHE A 101 -0.83 -10.90 5.73
CA PHE A 101 0.19 -11.76 5.15
C PHE A 101 0.79 -12.66 6.22
N SER A 102 1.36 -13.78 5.78
CA SER A 102 1.97 -14.76 6.68
C SER A 102 3.39 -14.38 7.11
N SER A 103 4.03 -13.44 6.40
CA SER A 103 5.35 -12.91 6.70
C SER A 103 5.45 -11.40 6.43
N ALA A 104 6.37 -10.72 7.12
CA ALA A 104 6.68 -9.32 6.85
C ALA A 104 7.25 -9.12 5.44
N GLU A 105 7.99 -10.12 4.96
CA GLU A 105 8.63 -10.09 3.65
C GLU A 105 7.62 -10.15 2.51
N GLU A 106 6.55 -10.94 2.65
CA GLU A 106 5.43 -10.92 1.70
C GLU A 106 4.74 -9.55 1.67
N ALA A 107 4.50 -8.95 2.84
CA ALA A 107 3.87 -7.63 2.91
C ALA A 107 4.72 -6.52 2.28
N LEU A 108 6.05 -6.55 2.48
CA LEU A 108 7.00 -5.61 1.86
C LEU A 108 7.11 -5.81 0.34
N LEU A 109 7.16 -7.07 -0.11
CA LEU A 109 7.15 -7.40 -1.53
C LEU A 109 5.88 -6.85 -2.20
N GLU A 110 4.73 -7.03 -1.57
CA GLU A 110 3.46 -6.52 -2.07
C GLU A 110 3.44 -4.98 -2.10
N LEU A 111 3.97 -4.30 -1.07
CA LEU A 111 4.13 -2.84 -1.09
C LEU A 111 4.98 -2.37 -2.26
N CYS A 112 6.12 -3.04 -2.49
CA CYS A 112 7.01 -2.72 -3.60
C CYS A 112 6.32 -2.93 -4.95
N ASP A 113 5.56 -4.02 -5.11
CA ASP A 113 4.88 -4.32 -6.38
C ASP A 113 3.74 -3.35 -6.67
N ASN A 114 3.04 -2.88 -5.62
CA ASN A 114 2.03 -1.82 -5.69
C ASN A 114 2.63 -0.40 -5.85
N GLY A 115 3.96 -0.28 -5.95
CA GLY A 115 4.66 0.97 -6.22
C GLY A 115 4.90 1.87 -5.01
N TYR A 116 4.77 1.35 -3.79
CA TYR A 116 5.14 2.04 -2.55
C TYR A 116 6.64 1.86 -2.29
N THR A 117 7.46 2.68 -2.95
CA THR A 117 8.91 2.46 -3.03
C THR A 117 9.72 3.47 -2.23
N GLU A 118 9.14 4.64 -1.91
CA GLU A 118 9.85 5.73 -1.25
C GLU A 118 9.54 5.73 0.25
N MET A 119 10.53 5.47 1.11
CA MET A 119 10.35 5.59 2.55
C MET A 119 10.19 7.06 2.96
N VAL A 120 9.17 7.34 3.76
CA VAL A 120 8.88 8.66 4.31
C VAL A 120 9.02 8.67 5.83
N SER A 121 8.99 9.87 6.41
CA SER A 121 9.09 10.05 7.85
C SER A 121 7.99 9.26 8.59
N PRO A 122 8.31 8.61 9.73
CA PRO A 122 7.32 7.87 10.52
C PRO A 122 6.20 8.77 11.07
N ASP A 123 6.46 10.07 11.25
CA ASP A 123 5.44 11.03 11.69
C ASP A 123 4.44 11.44 10.59
N THR A 124 4.55 10.87 9.38
CA THR A 124 3.67 11.19 8.25
C THR A 124 2.22 10.84 8.55
N LEU A 125 1.97 9.70 9.21
CA LEU A 125 0.63 9.29 9.61
C LEU A 125 0.04 10.24 10.65
N ASP A 126 0.84 10.64 11.64
CA ASP A 126 0.40 11.59 12.69
C ASP A 126 0.07 12.96 12.09
N LYS A 127 0.90 13.45 11.17
CA LYS A 127 0.65 14.71 10.44
C LYS A 127 -0.63 14.64 9.63
N LEU A 128 -0.84 13.55 8.89
CA LEU A 128 -2.03 13.41 8.04
C LEU A 128 -3.31 13.20 8.85
N SER A 129 -3.26 12.38 9.90
CA SER A 129 -4.41 12.17 10.79
C SER A 129 -4.83 13.42 11.57
N ALA A 130 -3.89 14.34 11.81
CA ALA A 130 -4.20 15.65 12.39
C ALA A 130 -4.93 16.60 11.42
N THR A 131 -4.92 16.32 10.11
CA THR A 131 -5.55 17.18 9.10
C THR A 131 -7.07 17.15 9.18
N ARG A 132 -7.67 18.26 8.77
CA ARG A 132 -9.13 18.41 8.67
C ARG A 132 -9.74 17.38 7.73
N GLU A 133 -9.14 17.19 6.55
CA GLU A 133 -9.63 16.28 5.51
C GLU A 133 -9.70 14.83 6.03
N TRP A 134 -8.68 14.40 6.77
CA TRP A 134 -8.63 13.08 7.36
C TRP A 134 -9.70 12.88 8.43
N LYS A 135 -9.84 13.83 9.37
CA LYS A 135 -10.84 13.78 10.44
C LYS A 135 -12.25 13.74 9.88
N PHE A 136 -12.55 14.62 8.92
CA PHE A 136 -13.83 14.62 8.21
C PHE A 136 -14.12 13.27 7.56
N SER A 137 -13.17 12.74 6.78
CA SER A 137 -13.36 11.49 6.05
C SER A 137 -13.50 10.27 6.97
N THR A 138 -12.80 10.28 8.11
CA THR A 138 -12.90 9.24 9.15
C THR A 138 -14.29 9.25 9.81
N GLU A 139 -14.80 10.42 10.19
CA GLU A 139 -16.15 10.54 10.76
C GLU A 139 -17.24 10.22 9.73
N ALA A 140 -17.05 10.65 8.47
CA ALA A 140 -17.95 10.30 7.38
C ALA A 140 -18.00 8.78 7.12
N LEU A 141 -16.85 8.09 7.21
CA LEU A 141 -16.81 6.63 7.11
C LEU A 141 -17.56 5.98 8.27
N ALA A 142 -17.33 6.42 9.50
CA ALA A 142 -18.03 5.89 10.67
C ALA A 142 -19.56 6.05 10.57
N LEU A 143 -20.02 7.18 10.02
CA LEU A 143 -21.44 7.42 9.77
C LEU A 143 -22.00 6.44 8.73
N ARG A 144 -21.29 6.21 7.62
CA ARG A 144 -21.69 5.22 6.60
C ARG A 144 -21.74 3.80 7.16
N THR A 145 -20.75 3.42 7.97
CA THR A 145 -20.76 2.12 8.67
C THR A 145 -21.95 2.01 9.61
N ALA A 146 -22.30 3.07 10.35
CA ALA A 146 -23.46 3.07 11.22
C ALA A 146 -24.79 2.90 10.46
N VAL A 147 -24.93 3.48 9.26
CA VAL A 147 -26.09 3.24 8.38
C VAL A 147 -26.13 1.77 7.93
N GLN A 148 -25.00 1.21 7.50
CA GLN A 148 -24.91 -0.20 7.08
C GLN A 148 -25.24 -1.17 8.22
N GLU A 149 -24.88 -0.83 9.45
CA GLU A 149 -25.21 -1.58 10.66
C GLU A 149 -26.66 -1.35 11.15
N GLY A 150 -27.44 -0.50 10.47
CA GLY A 150 -28.84 -0.20 10.80
C GLY A 150 -29.03 0.71 12.01
N LYS A 151 -27.98 1.41 12.47
CA LYS A 151 -28.04 2.38 13.58
C LYS A 151 -28.71 3.70 13.19
N TYR A 152 -28.67 4.04 11.90
CA TYR A 152 -29.32 5.22 11.33
C TYR A 152 -30.06 4.87 10.05
N THR A 153 -31.15 5.57 9.81
CA THR A 153 -31.77 5.63 8.48
C THR A 153 -30.92 6.50 7.54
N TRP A 154 -31.11 6.34 6.23
CA TRP A 154 -30.44 7.18 5.24
C TRP A 154 -30.76 8.68 5.44
N GLU A 155 -32.00 9.03 5.81
CA GLU A 155 -32.41 10.42 6.05
C GLU A 155 -31.73 11.03 7.29
N GLU A 156 -31.55 10.26 8.37
CA GLU A 156 -30.81 10.71 9.55
C GLU A 156 -29.33 10.88 9.26
N ALA A 157 -28.76 9.96 8.48
CA ALA A 157 -27.36 10.04 8.07
C ALA A 157 -27.10 11.23 7.15
N ASP A 158 -28.00 11.58 6.23
CA ASP A 158 -27.84 12.76 5.37
C ASP A 158 -27.79 14.06 6.20
N ARG A 159 -28.61 14.17 7.25
CA ARG A 159 -28.56 15.33 8.16
C ARG A 159 -27.25 15.40 8.94
N LEU A 160 -26.84 14.26 9.53
CA LEU A 160 -25.56 14.17 10.25
C LEU A 160 -24.36 14.44 9.33
N TYR A 161 -24.47 14.06 8.05
CA TYR A 161 -23.44 14.33 7.06
C TYR A 161 -23.36 15.82 6.73
N ALA A 162 -24.49 16.52 6.60
CA ALA A 162 -24.51 17.98 6.42
C ALA A 162 -23.90 18.70 7.64
N ASP A 163 -24.21 18.26 8.86
CA ASP A 163 -23.59 18.79 10.09
C ASP A 163 -22.08 18.54 10.13
N LEU A 164 -21.63 17.36 9.67
CA LEU A 164 -20.21 17.04 9.53
C LEU A 164 -19.51 17.95 8.52
N GLN A 165 -20.16 18.24 7.38
CA GLN A 165 -19.62 19.17 6.39
C GLN A 165 -19.47 20.58 6.96
N LEU A 166 -20.45 21.06 7.73
CA LEU A 166 -20.37 22.36 8.42
C LEU A 166 -19.29 22.37 9.51
N LYS A 167 -19.21 21.31 10.31
CA LYS A 167 -18.18 21.16 11.37
C LYS A 167 -16.77 21.25 10.80
N TYR A 168 -16.55 20.69 9.62
CA TYR A 168 -15.26 20.65 8.94
C TYR A 168 -15.18 21.64 7.77
N ASP A 169 -16.03 22.65 7.75
CA ASP A 169 -16.04 23.69 6.74
C ASP A 169 -14.68 24.42 6.75
N PRO A 170 -14.03 24.61 5.58
CA PRO A 170 -12.75 25.29 5.51
C PRO A 170 -12.72 26.68 6.13
N ASP A 171 -13.83 27.42 6.04
CA ASP A 171 -13.93 28.79 6.52
C ASP A 171 -14.22 28.88 8.02
N LEU A 172 -14.75 27.81 8.63
CA LEU A 172 -15.05 27.73 10.06
C LEU A 172 -13.95 27.04 10.89
N TRP A 173 -13.11 26.22 10.26
CA TRP A 173 -12.04 25.47 10.93
C TRP A 173 -10.74 26.27 11.14
N ALA A 174 -10.60 27.44 10.50
CA ALA A 174 -9.42 28.29 10.57
C ALA A 174 -9.50 29.43 11.61
N ALA A 175 -10.59 29.50 12.39
CA ALA A 175 -10.79 30.44 13.50
C ALA A 175 -10.48 29.77 14.85
#